data_AF-A0A3N8IZP2-F1
#
_entry.id   AF-A0A3N8IZP2-F1
#
_cell.length_a   1.000
_cell.length_b   1.000
_cell.length_c   1.000
_cell.angle_alpha   90.00
_cell.angle_beta   90.00
_cell.angle_gamma   90.00
#
_symmetry.space_group_name_H-M   'P 1'
#
loop_
_entity.id
_entity.type
_entity.pdbx_description
1 polymer ?
#
loop_
_entity_poly.entity_id
_entity_poly.type
_entity_poly.pdbx_seq_one_letter_code
_entity_poly.pdbx_strand_id
1 'polypeptide(L)'
;MRKTTPRARLRVAAVLAPALPLAGCASRGAPSYVLFGAYFPLWLVSAIVGVIGAIVAHRVFVATGWASTVPYQLAVCTAIGLVVAVIVWLAGTGPFA
;
A
#
# COMPACT_ATOMS: atom_id res chain seq x y z
N MET A 1 54.33 -17.96 15.50
CA MET A 1 53.19 -17.01 15.52
C MET A 1 52.33 -17.18 14.28
N ARG A 2 51.22 -17.93 14.34
CA ARG A 2 50.33 -18.15 13.19
C ARG A 2 49.05 -17.33 13.35
N LYS A 3 48.93 -16.25 12.57
CA LYS A 3 47.75 -15.37 12.52
C LYS A 3 46.63 -16.09 11.74
N THR A 4 45.83 -16.92 12.39
CA THR A 4 44.65 -17.59 11.78
C THR A 4 43.34 -17.15 12.43
N THR A 5 43.02 -15.86 12.33
CA THR A 5 41.79 -15.28 12.92
C THR A 5 40.80 -14.61 11.96
N PRO A 6 41.10 -14.26 10.68
CA PRO A 6 40.13 -13.50 9.87
C PRO A 6 39.04 -14.40 9.26
N ARG A 7 39.39 -15.60 8.78
CA ARG A 7 38.45 -16.48 8.06
C ARG A 7 37.40 -17.12 8.97
N ALA A 8 37.75 -17.43 10.21
CA ALA A 8 36.81 -17.98 11.19
C ALA A 8 35.76 -16.94 11.60
N ARG A 9 36.18 -15.68 11.83
CA ARG A 9 35.27 -14.55 12.11
C ARG A 9 34.35 -14.25 10.93
N LEU A 10 34.87 -14.33 9.70
CA LEU A 10 34.06 -14.13 8.49
C LEU A 10 32.99 -15.21 8.31
N ARG A 11 33.31 -16.47 8.64
CA ARG A 11 32.34 -17.58 8.59
C ARG A 11 31.25 -17.45 9.65
N VAL A 12 31.61 -17.08 10.87
CA VAL A 12 30.64 -16.83 11.95
C VAL A 12 29.72 -15.65 11.58
N ALA A 13 30.28 -14.56 11.04
CA ALA A 13 29.48 -13.43 10.54
C ALA A 13 28.56 -13.84 9.38
N ALA A 14 29.02 -14.67 8.45
CA ALA A 14 28.21 -15.17 7.33
C ALA A 14 27.05 -16.08 7.79
N VAL A 15 27.25 -16.86 8.85
CA VAL A 15 26.21 -17.72 9.43
C VAL A 15 25.18 -16.91 10.24
N LEU A 16 25.59 -15.81 10.88
CA LEU A 16 24.72 -14.95 11.68
C LEU A 16 24.02 -13.85 10.86
N ALA A 17 24.56 -13.45 9.72
CA ALA A 17 23.95 -12.46 8.82
C ALA A 17 22.47 -12.74 8.45
N PRO A 18 22.04 -13.98 8.13
CA PRO A 18 20.64 -14.26 7.84
C PRO A 18 19.71 -14.26 9.08
N ALA A 19 20.25 -14.20 10.31
CA ALA A 19 19.42 -14.10 11.53
C ALA A 19 18.98 -12.67 11.85
N LEU A 20 19.63 -11.65 11.27
CA LEU A 20 19.27 -10.23 11.44
C LEU A 20 17.81 -9.89 11.04
N PRO A 21 17.26 -10.37 9.90
CA PRO A 21 15.87 -10.10 9.54
C PRO A 21 14.84 -10.78 10.45
N LEU A 22 15.21 -11.85 11.18
CA LEU A 22 14.31 -12.49 12.14
C LEU A 22 14.05 -11.64 13.40
N ALA A 23 14.84 -10.59 13.65
CA ALA A 23 14.54 -9.62 14.70
C ALA A 23 13.21 -8.88 14.47
N GLY A 24 12.72 -8.84 13.23
CA GLY A 24 11.39 -8.33 12.87
C GLY A 24 10.23 -9.27 13.23
N CYS A 25 10.50 -10.54 13.56
CA CYS A 25 9.49 -11.51 14.01
C CYS A 25 9.20 -11.42 15.53
N ALA A 26 9.70 -10.39 16.20
CA ALA A 26 9.43 -10.18 17.63
C ALA A 26 7.92 -10.13 17.89
N SER A 27 7.50 -10.78 18.97
CA SER A 27 6.11 -10.98 19.44
C SER A 27 5.29 -9.70 19.65
N ARG A 28 5.90 -8.52 19.52
CA ARG A 28 5.25 -7.21 19.66
C ARG A 28 4.68 -6.66 18.36
N GLY A 29 4.81 -7.39 17.24
CA GLY A 29 4.42 -6.92 15.92
C GLY A 29 5.32 -5.78 15.44
N ALA A 30 5.40 -5.57 14.12
CA ALA A 30 6.01 -4.35 13.62
C ALA A 30 5.21 -3.14 14.12
N PRO A 31 5.85 -2.05 14.60
CA PRO A 31 5.13 -0.87 15.05
C PRO A 31 4.30 -0.31 13.89
N SER A 32 2.97 -0.51 13.96
CA SER A 32 2.03 0.03 13.00
C SER A 32 1.59 1.42 13.47
N TYR A 33 2.00 2.46 12.76
CA TYR A 33 1.51 3.81 13.00
C TYR A 33 0.23 4.03 12.20
N VAL A 34 -0.84 4.43 12.89
CA VAL A 34 -2.08 4.88 12.24
C VAL A 34 -1.86 6.31 11.73
N LEU A 35 -1.57 6.47 10.44
CA LEU A 35 -1.51 7.79 9.82
C LEU A 35 -2.91 8.20 9.39
N PHE A 36 -3.41 9.37 9.82
CA PHE A 36 -4.68 9.94 9.32
C PHE A 36 -5.91 9.01 9.41
N GLY A 37 -6.00 8.16 10.43
CA GLY A 37 -7.10 7.20 10.55
C GLY A 37 -6.99 6.01 9.58
N ALA A 38 -5.82 5.79 8.96
CA ALA A 38 -5.46 4.65 8.12
C ALA A 38 -5.30 3.35 8.92
N TYR A 39 -6.23 3.09 9.82
CA TYR A 39 -6.26 1.87 10.59
C TYR A 39 -6.90 0.76 9.74
N PHE A 40 -6.35 -0.45 9.85
CA PHE A 40 -6.89 -1.65 9.23
C PHE A 40 -8.29 -1.93 9.82
N PRO A 41 -9.41 -1.89 9.07
CA PRO A 41 -9.55 -2.23 7.64
C PRO A 41 -10.10 -1.10 6.74
N LEU A 42 -10.41 0.07 7.30
CA LEU A 42 -11.21 1.09 6.60
C LEU A 42 -10.51 1.60 5.32
N TRP A 43 -9.20 1.84 5.40
CA TRP A 43 -8.39 2.28 4.27
C TRP A 43 -8.40 1.30 3.09
N LEU A 44 -8.45 0.00 3.40
CA LEU A 44 -8.49 -1.07 2.41
C LEU A 44 -9.86 -1.09 1.74
N VAL A 45 -10.92 -0.97 2.53
CA VAL A 45 -12.30 -0.90 2.02
C VAL A 45 -12.47 0.32 1.12
N SER A 46 -12.02 1.50 1.54
CA SER A 46 -12.12 2.72 0.71
C SER A 46 -11.33 2.59 -0.59
N ALA A 47 -10.15 1.97 -0.57
CA ALA A 47 -9.36 1.72 -1.77
C ALA A 47 -10.09 0.78 -2.74
N ILE A 48 -10.70 -0.30 -2.23
CA ILE A 48 -11.50 -1.24 -3.04
C ILE A 48 -12.70 -0.51 -3.67
N VAL A 49 -13.42 0.29 -2.90
CA VAL A 49 -14.56 1.08 -3.44
C VAL A 49 -14.08 2.06 -4.51
N GLY A 50 -12.93 2.71 -4.31
CA GLY A 50 -12.33 3.57 -5.33
C GLY A 50 -11.97 2.85 -6.62
N VAL A 51 -11.41 1.63 -6.53
CA VAL A 51 -11.11 0.80 -7.71
C VAL A 51 -12.38 0.43 -8.47
N ILE A 52 -13.44 0.04 -7.76
CA ILE A 52 -14.76 -0.22 -8.36
C ILE A 52 -15.28 1.05 -9.05
N GLY A 53 -15.17 2.21 -8.39
CA GLY A 53 -15.55 3.51 -8.96
C GLY A 53 -14.79 3.84 -10.26
N ALA A 54 -13.48 3.61 -10.30
CA ALA A 54 -12.66 3.82 -11.50
C ALA A 54 -13.09 2.89 -12.66
N ILE A 55 -13.38 1.62 -12.36
CA ILE A 55 -13.84 0.66 -13.37
C ILE A 55 -15.20 1.08 -13.91
N VAL A 56 -16.16 1.43 -13.03
CA VAL A 56 -17.48 1.89 -13.44
C VAL A 56 -17.38 3.15 -14.30
N ALA A 57 -16.59 4.14 -13.88
CA ALA A 57 -16.35 5.36 -14.65
C ALA A 57 -15.79 5.06 -16.05
N HIS A 58 -14.82 4.15 -16.14
CA HIS A 58 -14.27 3.73 -17.43
C HIS A 58 -15.33 3.08 -18.33
N ARG A 59 -16.16 2.17 -17.78
CA ARG A 59 -17.24 1.53 -18.54
C ARG A 59 -18.28 2.55 -19.02
N VAL A 60 -18.63 3.52 -18.19
CA VAL A 60 -19.54 4.61 -18.58
C VAL A 60 -18.95 5.43 -19.73
N PHE A 61 -17.68 5.85 -19.64
CA PHE A 61 -17.07 6.63 -20.72
C PHE A 61 -16.95 5.86 -22.04
N VAL A 62 -16.70 4.56 -21.99
CA VAL A 62 -16.69 3.72 -23.20
C VAL A 62 -18.10 3.59 -23.77
N ALA A 63 -19.11 3.36 -22.92
CA ALA A 63 -20.50 3.21 -23.35
C ALA A 63 -21.09 4.50 -23.95
N THR A 64 -20.68 5.67 -23.47
CA THR A 64 -21.15 6.97 -23.98
C THR A 64 -20.32 7.52 -25.14
N GLY A 65 -19.28 6.80 -25.58
CA GLY A 65 -18.37 7.27 -26.64
C GLY A 65 -17.44 8.42 -26.22
N TRP A 66 -17.46 8.83 -24.94
CA TRP A 66 -16.59 9.88 -24.41
C TRP A 66 -15.11 9.47 -24.35
N ALA A 67 -14.84 8.16 -24.40
CA ALA A 67 -13.51 7.60 -24.47
C ALA A 67 -12.64 8.20 -25.59
N SER A 68 -13.23 8.56 -26.74
CA SER A 68 -12.50 9.17 -27.86
C SER A 68 -12.29 10.68 -27.73
N THR A 69 -13.02 11.35 -26.83
CA THR A 69 -12.97 12.80 -26.66
C THR A 69 -12.04 13.20 -25.51
N VAL A 70 -11.99 12.40 -24.45
CA VAL A 70 -11.20 12.70 -23.25
C VAL A 70 -9.78 12.16 -23.40
N PRO A 71 -8.74 13.01 -23.48
CA PRO A 71 -7.36 12.54 -23.48
C PRO A 71 -7.01 11.97 -22.10
N TYR A 72 -6.09 10.98 -22.06
CA TYR A 72 -5.62 10.35 -20.82
C TYR A 72 -6.73 9.67 -19.99
N GLN A 73 -7.56 8.86 -20.63
CA GLN A 73 -8.71 8.22 -19.99
C GLN A 73 -8.37 7.41 -18.75
N LEU A 74 -7.20 6.76 -18.71
CA LEU A 74 -6.72 6.07 -17.51
C LEU A 74 -6.58 7.05 -16.33
N ALA A 75 -5.89 8.17 -16.53
CA ALA A 75 -5.67 9.18 -15.49
C ALA A 75 -6.99 9.75 -14.96
N VAL A 76 -7.94 10.05 -15.86
CA VAL A 76 -9.26 10.59 -15.49
C VAL A 76 -10.07 9.57 -14.70
N CYS A 77 -10.15 8.32 -15.16
CA CYS A 77 -10.88 7.27 -14.44
C CYS A 77 -10.24 6.96 -13.08
N THR A 78 -8.91 6.96 -13.00
CA THR A 78 -8.20 6.78 -11.72
C THR A 78 -8.41 7.97 -10.79
N ALA A 79 -8.47 9.20 -11.30
CA ALA A 79 -8.77 10.38 -10.49
C ALA A 79 -10.18 10.32 -9.91
N ILE A 80 -11.17 9.90 -10.71
CA ILE A 80 -12.55 9.67 -10.24
C ILE A 80 -12.57 8.60 -9.14
N GLY A 81 -11.91 7.46 -9.36
CA GLY A 81 -11.80 6.42 -8.35
C GLY A 81 -11.11 6.88 -7.06
N LEU A 82 -10.07 7.70 -7.18
CA LEU A 82 -9.37 8.30 -6.03
C LEU A 82 -10.30 9.23 -5.24
N VAL A 83 -11.07 10.10 -5.91
CA VAL A 83 -12.05 10.97 -5.27
C VAL A 83 -13.10 10.14 -4.52
N VAL A 84 -13.62 9.08 -5.14
CA VAL A 84 -14.56 8.16 -4.49
C VAL A 84 -13.93 7.50 -3.25
N ALA A 85 -12.70 7.00 -3.35
CA ALA A 85 -11.99 6.41 -2.22
C ALA A 85 -11.84 7.40 -1.06
N VAL A 86 -11.45 8.65 -1.36
CA VAL A 86 -11.29 9.69 -0.34
C VAL A 86 -12.63 10.06 0.29
N ILE A 87 -13.73 10.13 -0.46
CA ILE A 87 -15.06 10.37 0.10
C ILE A 87 -15.44 9.26 1.09
N VAL A 88 -15.24 7.99 0.71
CA VAL A 88 -15.53 6.84 1.59
C VAL A 88 -14.65 6.85 2.84
N TRP A 89 -13.38 7.19 2.68
CA TRP A 89 -12.45 7.36 3.79
C TRP A 89 -12.94 8.43 4.77
N LEU A 90 -13.22 9.64 4.27
CA LEU A 90 -13.66 10.76 5.08
C LEU A 90 -15.00 10.48 5.75
N ALA A 91 -15.88 9.72 5.11
CA ALA A 91 -17.13 9.28 5.74
C ALA A 91 -16.88 8.31 6.91
N GLY A 92 -15.82 7.50 6.87
CA GLY A 92 -15.48 6.56 7.95
C GLY A 92 -14.50 7.07 9.01
N THR A 93 -13.71 8.11 8.73
CA THR A 93 -12.75 8.71 9.69
C THR A 93 -13.06 10.15 10.07
N GLY A 94 -13.95 10.83 9.35
CA GLY A 94 -14.29 12.23 9.57
C GLY A 94 -15.25 12.43 10.76
N PRO A 95 -15.59 13.68 11.09
CA PRO A 95 -16.44 14.02 12.24
C PRO A 95 -17.89 13.52 12.14
N PHE A 96 -18.26 12.88 11.03
CA PHE A 96 -19.61 12.35 10.76
C PHE A 96 -19.70 10.83 10.94
N ALA A 97 -18.61 10.17 11.36
CA ALA A 97 -18.51 8.73 11.62
C ALA A 97 -18.83 8.37 13.09
#